data_AF-A0A1H5ZU82-F1
#
_entry.id   AF-A0A1H5ZU82-F1
#
_cell.length_a   1.000
_cell.length_b   1.000
_cell.length_c   1.000
_cell.angle_alpha   90.00
_cell.angle_beta   90.00
_cell.angle_gamma   90.00
#
_symmetry.space_group_name_H-M   'P 1'
#
loop_
_entity.id
_entity.type
_entity.pdbx_description
1 polymer ?
#
loop_
_entity_poly.entity_id
_entity_poly.type
_entity_poly.pdbx_seq_one_letter_code
_entity_poly.pdbx_strand_id
1 'polypeptide(L)'
;MNLLLFFVAWLLIPILTLVNFRTVKKQNGTSNGYFLSTAKSIDIWAKMEFRTLWRTYIFQQDWDYLKNYDWYCQETLSSLLGKCEADKKLTTKGKGLLSRWFYGESLVRLLNRLDKNHCENSINQEVGNWIDPRTKSNGILKYLKLK
;
A
#
# COMPACT_ATOMS: atom_id res chain seq x y z
N MET A 1 -8.52 24.63 -11.10
CA MET A 1 -9.49 23.51 -11.27
C MET A 1 -10.68 23.79 -10.36
N ASN A 2 -11.91 23.70 -10.86
CA ASN A 2 -13.10 24.06 -10.08
C ASN A 2 -13.40 22.93 -9.06
N LEU A 3 -13.52 23.25 -7.76
CA LEU A 3 -13.79 22.28 -6.69
C LEU A 3 -15.03 21.42 -6.99
N LEU A 4 -16.04 22.01 -7.64
CA LEU A 4 -17.23 21.31 -8.08
C LEU A 4 -16.89 20.12 -9.00
N LEU A 5 -15.96 20.30 -9.95
CA LEU A 5 -15.56 19.25 -10.88
C LEU A 5 -14.86 18.10 -10.15
N PHE A 6 -14.04 18.40 -9.14
CA PHE A 6 -13.40 17.38 -8.30
C PHE A 6 -14.43 16.52 -7.57
N PHE A 7 -15.42 17.14 -6.91
CA PHE A 7 -16.47 16.39 -6.22
C PHE A 7 -17.32 15.54 -7.16
N VAL A 8 -17.67 16.08 -8.33
CA VAL A 8 -18.40 15.33 -9.36
C VAL A 8 -17.57 14.13 -9.83
N ALA A 9 -16.29 14.32 -10.15
CA ALA A 9 -15.41 13.23 -10.57
C ALA A 9 -15.27 12.15 -9.48
N TRP A 10 -15.09 12.55 -8.22
CA TRP A 10 -14.98 11.63 -7.09
C TRP A 10 -16.25 10.81 -6.87
N LEU A 11 -17.44 11.43 -6.97
CA LEU A 11 -18.73 10.74 -6.86
C LEU A 11 -19.03 9.81 -8.04
N LEU A 12 -18.49 10.11 -9.24
CA LEU A 12 -18.69 9.25 -10.41
C LEU A 12 -17.98 7.89 -10.29
N ILE A 13 -16.84 7.83 -9.58
CA ILE A 13 -16.04 6.59 -9.43
C ILE A 13 -16.88 5.42 -8.87
N PRO A 14 -17.55 5.52 -7.70
CA PRO A 14 -18.33 4.42 -7.15
C PRO A 14 -19.53 4.06 -8.02
N ILE A 15 -20.19 5.04 -8.63
CA ILE A 15 -21.35 4.84 -9.50
C ILE A 15 -20.93 4.02 -10.74
N LEU A 16 -19.88 4.46 -11.43
CA LEU A 16 -19.37 3.78 -12.62
C LEU A 16 -18.80 2.40 -12.30
N THR A 17 -18.15 2.24 -11.14
CA THR A 17 -17.66 0.94 -10.68
C THR A 17 -18.79 -0.07 -10.55
N LEU A 18 -19.93 0.32 -9.96
CA LEU A 18 -21.09 -0.54 -9.78
C LEU A 18 -21.81 -0.85 -11.10
N VAL A 19 -21.98 0.16 -11.95
CA VAL A 19 -22.59 -0.02 -13.28
C VAL A 19 -21.73 -0.98 -14.11
N ASN A 20 -20.42 -0.76 -14.16
CA ASN A 20 -19.52 -1.61 -14.93
C ASN A 20 -19.43 -3.03 -14.37
N PHE A 21 -19.46 -3.22 -13.04
CA PHE A 21 -19.57 -4.55 -12.43
C PHE A 21 -20.81 -5.32 -12.93
N ARG A 22 -21.98 -4.65 -12.99
CA ARG A 22 -23.21 -5.26 -13.52
C ARG A 22 -23.08 -5.61 -15.00
N THR A 23 -22.47 -4.73 -15.79
CA THR A 23 -22.23 -4.95 -17.22
C THR A 23 -21.31 -6.15 -17.46
N VAL A 24 -20.17 -6.21 -16.76
CA VAL A 24 -19.23 -7.34 -16.83
C VAL A 24 -19.90 -8.64 -16.43
N LYS A 25 -20.66 -8.66 -15.33
CA LYS A 25 -21.40 -9.85 -14.89
C LYS A 25 -22.42 -10.31 -15.94
N LYS A 26 -23.11 -9.37 -16.59
CA LYS A 26 -24.09 -9.67 -17.64
C LYS A 26 -23.42 -10.20 -18.92
N GLN A 27 -22.28 -9.66 -19.30
CA GLN A 27 -21.59 -10.03 -20.55
C GLN A 27 -20.75 -11.31 -20.42
N ASN A 28 -20.03 -11.47 -19.32
CA ASN A 28 -19.02 -12.53 -19.16
C ASN A 28 -19.51 -13.69 -18.28
N GLY A 29 -20.71 -13.60 -17.69
CA GLY A 29 -21.27 -14.62 -16.79
C GLY A 29 -20.58 -14.72 -15.43
N THR A 30 -19.39 -14.16 -15.28
CA THR A 30 -18.61 -14.09 -14.03
C THR A 30 -17.99 -12.69 -13.84
N SER A 31 -17.86 -12.29 -12.59
CA SER A 31 -17.19 -11.04 -12.18
C SER A 31 -16.12 -11.30 -11.11
N ASN A 32 -15.61 -12.54 -11.06
CA ASN A 32 -14.57 -12.93 -10.13
C ASN A 32 -13.33 -12.06 -10.31
N GLY A 33 -12.81 -11.52 -9.20
CA GLY A 33 -11.63 -10.66 -9.22
C GLY A 33 -11.87 -9.21 -9.67
N TYR A 34 -13.09 -8.83 -10.11
CA TYR A 34 -13.38 -7.46 -10.54
C TYR A 34 -13.06 -6.44 -9.44
N PHE A 35 -13.66 -6.62 -8.26
CA PHE A 35 -13.41 -5.73 -7.12
C PHE A 35 -11.98 -5.81 -6.60
N LEU A 36 -11.30 -6.95 -6.76
CA LEU A 36 -9.89 -7.07 -6.40
C LEU A 36 -9.01 -6.21 -7.32
N SER A 37 -9.26 -6.25 -8.63
CA SER A 37 -8.57 -5.40 -9.59
C SER A 37 -8.83 -3.93 -9.31
N THR A 38 -10.09 -3.56 -9.09
CA THR A 38 -10.46 -2.17 -8.75
C THR A 38 -9.79 -1.72 -7.44
N ALA A 39 -9.78 -2.56 -6.40
CA ALA A 39 -9.12 -2.26 -5.13
C ALA A 39 -7.62 -2.02 -5.32
N LYS A 40 -6.93 -2.87 -6.10
CA LYS A 40 -5.51 -2.66 -6.45
C LYS A 40 -5.28 -1.34 -7.19
N SER A 41 -6.12 -1.01 -8.17
CA SER A 41 -6.00 0.25 -8.90
C SER A 41 -6.21 1.47 -8.01
N ILE A 42 -7.20 1.43 -7.10
CA ILE A 42 -7.45 2.50 -6.13
C ILE A 42 -6.25 2.63 -5.18
N ASP A 43 -5.70 1.53 -4.69
CA ASP A 43 -4.52 1.52 -3.81
C ASP A 43 -3.30 2.19 -4.49
N ILE A 44 -2.97 1.77 -5.73
CA ILE A 44 -1.88 2.38 -6.52
C ILE A 44 -2.12 3.87 -6.77
N TRP A 45 -3.33 4.24 -7.19
CA TRP A 45 -3.69 5.63 -7.43
C TRP A 45 -3.59 6.48 -6.15
N ALA A 46 -4.12 5.99 -5.03
CA ALA A 46 -4.07 6.69 -3.75
C ALA A 46 -2.62 6.86 -3.25
N LYS A 47 -1.76 5.86 -3.46
CA LYS A 47 -0.31 5.98 -3.19
C LYS A 47 0.31 7.16 -3.97
N MET A 48 0.03 7.25 -5.26
CA MET A 48 0.56 8.31 -6.14
C MET A 48 0.03 9.70 -5.77
N GLU A 49 -1.28 9.82 -5.60
CA GLU A 49 -1.99 11.09 -5.39
C GLU A 49 -1.63 11.69 -4.02
N PHE A 50 -1.63 10.86 -2.97
CA PHE A 50 -1.40 11.32 -1.60
C PHE A 50 0.05 11.10 -1.13
N ARG A 51 1.02 10.99 -2.04
CA ARG A 51 2.44 10.73 -1.74
C ARG A 51 3.04 11.62 -0.65
N THR A 52 2.73 12.92 -0.66
CA THR A 52 3.21 13.88 0.34
C THR A 52 2.67 13.54 1.72
N LEU A 53 1.40 13.18 1.79
CA LEU A 53 0.73 12.83 3.04
C LEU A 53 1.26 11.49 3.57
N TRP A 54 1.46 10.47 2.71
CA TRP A 54 2.06 9.21 3.11
C TRP A 54 3.50 9.40 3.63
N ARG A 55 4.34 10.12 2.86
CA ARG A 55 5.72 10.43 3.24
C ARG A 55 5.83 11.19 4.55
N THR A 56 4.88 12.08 4.84
CA THR A 56 4.92 12.92 6.04
C THR A 56 4.53 12.14 7.30
N TYR A 57 3.49 11.31 7.22
CA TYR A 57 2.84 10.75 8.41
C TYR A 57 3.11 9.26 8.64
N ILE A 58 3.38 8.47 7.60
CA ILE A 58 3.53 7.01 7.71
C ILE A 58 4.98 6.58 7.84
N PHE A 59 5.86 7.19 7.04
CA PHE A 59 7.23 6.73 6.87
C PHE A 59 8.23 7.60 7.65
N GLN A 60 9.25 6.98 8.24
CA GLN A 60 10.39 7.71 8.82
C GLN A 60 11.18 8.40 7.70
N GLN A 61 11.59 9.65 7.92
CA GLN A 61 12.27 10.48 6.91
C GLN A 61 13.68 9.97 6.55
N ASP A 62 14.29 9.18 7.43
CA ASP A 62 15.62 8.61 7.25
C ASP A 62 15.60 7.27 6.50
N TRP A 63 14.44 6.81 6.02
CA TRP A 63 14.35 5.57 5.23
C TRP A 63 14.94 5.77 3.83
N ASP A 64 16.14 5.24 3.62
CA ASP A 64 16.91 5.43 2.38
C ASP A 64 16.18 4.93 1.12
N TYR A 65 15.45 3.83 1.22
CA TYR A 65 14.67 3.32 0.09
C TYR A 65 13.67 4.35 -0.43
N LEU A 66 13.00 5.07 0.48
CA LEU A 66 11.99 6.07 0.12
C LEU A 66 12.58 7.33 -0.52
N LYS A 67 13.86 7.63 -0.27
CA LYS A 67 14.54 8.82 -0.85
C LYS A 67 14.62 8.74 -2.37
N ASN A 68 14.83 7.53 -2.90
CA ASN A 68 14.96 7.25 -4.33
C ASN A 68 13.75 6.48 -4.89
N TYR A 69 12.66 6.42 -4.14
CA TYR A 69 11.47 5.68 -4.54
C TYR A 69 10.70 6.41 -5.64
N ASP A 70 10.43 5.71 -6.74
CA ASP A 70 9.54 6.20 -7.78
C ASP A 70 8.07 6.02 -7.35
N TRP A 71 7.43 7.13 -6.98
CA TRP A 71 6.03 7.12 -6.57
C TRP A 71 5.05 6.74 -7.69
N TYR A 72 5.46 6.81 -8.96
CA TYR A 72 4.64 6.49 -10.13
C TYR A 72 4.75 5.03 -10.57
N CYS A 73 5.60 4.22 -9.91
CA CYS A 73 5.66 2.79 -10.19
C CYS A 73 4.34 2.10 -9.82
N GLN A 74 4.02 1.00 -10.52
CA GLN A 74 2.79 0.20 -10.30
C GLN A 74 2.88 -0.71 -9.06
N GLU A 75 3.23 -0.13 -7.93
CA GLU A 75 3.23 -0.79 -6.63
C GLU A 75 2.10 -0.24 -5.75
N THR A 76 1.45 -1.13 -4.98
CA THR A 76 0.40 -0.78 -4.02
C THR A 76 1.00 -0.11 -2.77
N LEU A 77 0.23 0.75 -2.09
CA LEU A 77 0.63 1.29 -0.79
C LEU A 77 0.84 0.15 0.22
N SER A 78 0.01 -0.88 0.16
CA SER A 78 0.09 -2.07 1.02
C SER A 78 1.45 -2.79 0.89
N SER A 79 1.99 -2.90 -0.33
CA SER A 79 3.35 -3.41 -0.58
C SER A 79 4.43 -2.53 0.05
N LEU A 80 4.34 -1.22 -0.19
CA LEU A 80 5.31 -0.25 0.32
C LEU A 80 5.31 -0.20 1.85
N LEU A 81 4.13 -0.32 2.48
CA LEU A 81 3.95 -0.46 3.91
C LEU A 81 4.62 -1.73 4.45
N GLY A 82 4.45 -2.86 3.76
CA GLY A 82 5.11 -4.12 4.13
C GLY A 82 6.64 -4.04 4.08
N LYS A 83 7.20 -3.42 3.02
CA LYS A 83 8.65 -3.15 2.93
C LYS A 83 9.13 -2.28 4.10
N CYS A 84 8.36 -1.24 4.43
CA CYS A 84 8.69 -0.34 5.52
C CYS A 84 8.59 -1.01 6.90
N GLU A 85 7.58 -1.87 7.11
CA GLU A 85 7.43 -2.69 8.31
C GLU A 85 8.65 -3.61 8.50
N ALA A 86 9.07 -4.30 7.43
CA ALA A 86 10.24 -5.18 7.45
C ALA A 86 11.54 -4.42 7.80
N ASP A 87 11.68 -3.19 7.29
CA ASP A 87 12.81 -2.30 7.61
C ASP A 87 12.70 -1.60 8.97
N LYS A 88 11.58 -1.77 9.70
CA LYS A 88 11.26 -1.07 10.96
C LYS A 88 11.30 0.46 10.84
N LYS A 89 10.87 0.97 9.69
CA LYS A 89 10.88 2.40 9.34
C LYS A 89 9.51 3.07 9.36
N LEU A 90 8.51 2.41 9.94
CA LEU A 90 7.19 3.01 10.18
C LEU A 90 7.25 4.04 11.30
N THR A 91 6.37 5.03 11.24
CA THR A 91 6.17 5.97 12.35
C THR A 91 5.39 5.29 13.49
N THR A 92 5.91 5.42 14.71
CA THR A 92 5.35 4.80 15.94
C THR A 92 4.43 5.74 16.72
N LYS A 93 4.69 7.05 16.64
CA LYS A 93 3.97 8.08 17.40
C LYS A 93 3.27 9.05 16.47
N GLY A 94 1.99 9.25 16.71
CA GLY A 94 1.20 10.28 16.06
C GLY A 94 1.73 11.66 16.44
N LYS A 95 2.53 12.27 15.58
CA LYS A 95 2.88 13.68 15.67
C LYS A 95 2.04 14.41 14.62
N GLY A 96 0.96 15.06 15.02
CA GLY A 96 0.18 15.88 14.10
C GLY A 96 -1.34 15.86 14.30
N LEU A 97 -2.02 16.38 13.27
CA LEU A 97 -3.45 16.69 13.24
C LEU A 97 -4.35 15.47 13.00
N LEU A 98 -3.78 14.35 12.55
CA LEU A 98 -4.52 13.18 12.12
C LEU A 98 -4.81 12.21 13.28
N SER A 99 -5.83 11.39 13.11
CA SER A 99 -6.18 10.36 14.09
C SER A 99 -5.07 9.32 14.25
N ARG A 100 -4.90 8.79 15.47
CA ARG A 100 -3.83 7.84 15.82
C ARG A 100 -3.81 6.57 14.96
N TRP A 101 -4.95 6.15 14.43
CA TRP A 101 -5.08 4.97 13.57
C TRP A 101 -4.40 5.14 12.21
N PHE A 102 -4.17 6.39 11.76
CA PHE A 102 -3.63 6.70 10.44
C PHE A 102 -2.10 6.61 10.35
N TYR A 103 -1.40 6.58 11.49
CA TYR A 103 0.07 6.52 11.53
C TYR A 103 0.60 5.11 11.25
N GLY A 104 1.86 5.02 10.82
CA GLY A 104 2.44 3.82 10.17
C GLY A 104 2.14 2.51 10.89
N GLU A 105 2.57 2.34 12.13
CA GLU A 105 2.34 1.09 12.87
C GLU A 105 0.87 0.81 13.17
N SER A 106 0.05 1.84 13.35
CA SER A 106 -1.39 1.66 13.60
C SER A 106 -2.13 1.25 12.34
N LEU A 107 -1.79 1.86 11.20
CA LEU A 107 -2.37 1.56 9.90
C LEU A 107 -2.04 0.12 9.48
N VAL A 108 -0.78 -0.27 9.61
CA VAL A 108 -0.36 -1.64 9.30
C VAL A 108 -1.04 -2.66 10.21
N ARG A 109 -1.17 -2.37 11.51
CA ARG A 109 -1.95 -3.24 12.43
C ARG A 109 -3.42 -3.33 12.06
N LEU A 110 -4.03 -2.25 11.57
CA LEU A 110 -5.41 -2.27 11.11
C LEU A 110 -5.56 -3.17 9.87
N LEU A 111 -4.68 -3.00 8.88
CA LEU A 111 -4.68 -3.81 7.67
C LEU A 111 -4.44 -5.30 7.99
N ASN A 112 -3.46 -5.60 8.84
CA ASN A 112 -3.15 -6.97 9.27
C ASN A 112 -4.26 -7.61 10.13
N ARG A 113 -5.19 -6.82 10.69
CA ARG A 113 -6.40 -7.32 11.37
C ARG A 113 -7.54 -7.62 10.39
N LEU A 114 -7.67 -6.83 9.33
CA LEU A 114 -8.67 -7.05 8.28
C LEU A 114 -8.32 -8.28 7.43
N ASP A 115 -7.04 -8.44 7.12
CA ASP A 115 -6.49 -9.58 6.39
C ASP A 115 -5.14 -9.96 7.02
N LYS A 116 -4.97 -11.22 7.42
CA LYS A 116 -3.83 -11.61 8.25
C LYS A 116 -2.53 -11.47 7.46
N ASN A 117 -1.58 -10.72 8.02
CA ASN A 117 -0.30 -10.39 7.39
C ASN A 117 -0.46 -9.71 6.01
N HIS A 118 -1.54 -8.94 5.83
CA HIS A 118 -1.86 -8.27 4.58
C HIS A 118 -0.68 -7.51 3.96
N CYS A 119 0.01 -6.68 4.75
CA CYS A 119 1.11 -5.85 4.26
C CYS A 119 2.31 -6.71 3.82
N GLU A 120 2.67 -7.72 4.60
CA GLU A 120 3.74 -8.66 4.27
C GLU A 120 3.42 -9.46 3.00
N ASN A 121 2.20 -9.97 2.89
CA ASN A 121 1.74 -10.74 1.73
C ASN A 121 1.61 -9.87 0.47
N SER A 122 1.48 -8.56 0.64
CA SER A 122 1.37 -7.60 -0.47
C SER A 122 2.72 -7.16 -1.03
N ILE A 123 3.84 -7.52 -0.40
CA ILE A 123 5.18 -7.07 -0.84
C ILE A 123 5.47 -7.55 -2.26
N ASN A 124 5.63 -6.59 -3.17
CA ASN A 124 6.12 -6.83 -4.52
C ASN A 124 7.65 -6.70 -4.56
N GLN A 125 8.33 -7.83 -4.67
CA GLN A 125 9.80 -7.93 -4.71
C GLN A 125 10.40 -7.46 -6.05
N GLU A 126 9.60 -7.37 -7.10
CA GLU A 126 10.06 -6.99 -8.44
C GLU A 126 10.12 -5.47 -8.63
N VAL A 127 9.54 -4.69 -7.70
CA VAL A 127 9.45 -3.23 -7.81
C VAL A 127 10.51 -2.51 -6.99
N GLY A 128 11.36 -1.77 -7.71
CA GLY A 128 12.44 -0.97 -7.16
C GLY A 128 13.60 -1.81 -6.62
N ASN A 129 14.63 -1.14 -6.13
CA ASN A 129 15.87 -1.80 -5.66
C ASN A 129 15.80 -2.20 -4.18
N TRP A 130 14.61 -2.55 -3.67
CA TRP A 130 14.46 -2.94 -2.28
C TRP A 130 15.02 -4.35 -2.05
N ILE A 131 15.73 -4.56 -0.94
CA ILE A 131 16.27 -5.86 -0.58
C ILE A 131 15.73 -6.25 0.78
N ASP A 132 14.99 -7.36 0.84
CA ASP A 132 14.35 -7.81 2.06
C ASP A 132 15.38 -8.13 3.17
N PRO A 133 15.38 -7.39 4.30
CA PRO A 133 16.34 -7.61 5.38
C PRO A 133 16.18 -8.99 6.05
N ARG A 134 15.01 -9.62 5.93
CA ARG A 134 14.70 -10.93 6.55
C ARG A 134 15.34 -12.08 5.79
N THR A 135 15.62 -11.91 4.49
CA THR A 135 16.33 -12.94 3.71
C THR A 135 17.82 -12.99 4.06
N LYS A 136 18.43 -11.85 4.40
CA LYS A 136 19.84 -11.76 4.83
C LYS A 136 20.10 -12.47 6.17
N SER A 137 19.16 -12.40 7.11
CA SER A 137 19.31 -13.04 8.44
C SER A 137 19.25 -14.57 8.38
N ASN A 138 18.42 -15.13 7.49
CA ASN A 138 18.29 -16.58 7.30
C ASN A 138 19.57 -17.22 6.74
N GLY A 139 20.32 -16.50 5.90
CA GLY A 139 21.64 -16.94 5.44
C GLY A 139 22.63 -17.06 6.60
N ILE A 140 22.73 -16.03 7.45
CA ILE A 140 23.65 -16.00 8.60
C ILE A 140 23.29 -17.09 9.64
N LEU A 141 22.00 -17.28 9.93
CA LEU A 141 21.53 -18.33 10.84
C LEU A 141 21.82 -19.75 10.30
N LYS A 142 21.78 -19.95 8.97
CA LYS A 142 22.16 -21.23 8.36
C LYS A 142 23.64 -21.53 8.56
N TYR A 143 24.52 -20.53 8.42
CA TYR A 143 25.96 -20.70 8.68
C TYR A 143 26.30 -20.91 10.16
N LEU A 144 25.53 -20.32 11.09
CA LEU A 144 25.73 -20.51 12.53
C LEU A 144 25.23 -21.88 13.04
N LYS A 145 24.27 -22.52 12.36
CA LYS A 145 23.80 -23.89 12.68
C LYS A 145 24.66 -25.00 12.06
N LEU A 146 25.64 -24.66 11.23
CA LEU A 146 26.55 -25.59 10.56
C LEU A 146 27.97 -25.61 11.19
N LYS A 147 28.15 -24.92 12.32
CA LYS A 147 29.33 -25.04 13.19
C LYS A 147 28.91 -25.74 14.47
#